data_AF-A0A176NT65-F1
#
_entry.id   AF-A0A176NT65-F1
#
_cell.length_a   1.000
_cell.length_b   1.000
_cell.length_c   1.000
_cell.angle_alpha   90.00
_cell.angle_beta   90.00
_cell.angle_gamma   90.00
#
_symmetry.space_group_name_H-M   'P 1'
#
loop_
_entity.id
_entity.type
_entity.pdbx_description
1 polymer ?
#
loop_
_entity_poly.entity_id
_entity_poly.type
_entity_poly.pdbx_seq_one_letter_code
_entity_poly.pdbx_strand_id
1 'polypeptide(L)'
;MNSTSNNLAPELDPRWAAVLARDPHADGTFVYGVKTTGVYCHPSSLSRLPNPRNVEFFDTPEQAQAAGYRPSKRVARDQTQIAAQQAARVAAACRQIEAAEELPGLNELAESAGLSPFHFHRIFKAVTGLTPKGYAAAHRSRKVRERLADGGTITEALYDAGFNSNSRFYEAADKVLGMKPADYRAAGQNTDIRFAVGQCSLGAILVAQSERGVCAILLGDDPDALVRDLQDKFRRANLIGADREFEQLIAQVVGFIEAPALGLDLPLDLRGTAFQERVWQALRDIPAGSTASYAEIAQRIGMPKAVRAVAQACGANSLAVAIPCHRVVRSDGNLSGYRWGVERKRQLLALERSLGD
;
A
#
# COMPACT_ATOMS: atom_id res chain seq x y z
N MET A 1 -24.15 49.02 -10.45
CA MET A 1 -22.88 49.08 -9.71
C MET A 1 -21.86 48.27 -10.51
N ASN A 2 -20.96 48.95 -11.22
CA ASN A 2 -19.94 48.34 -12.06
C ASN A 2 -18.87 47.68 -11.18
N SER A 3 -18.84 46.35 -11.11
CA SER A 3 -17.68 45.63 -10.59
C SER A 3 -16.62 45.58 -11.68
N THR A 4 -15.59 46.39 -11.50
CA THR A 4 -14.34 46.39 -12.25
C THR A 4 -13.69 45.01 -12.17
N SER A 5 -13.79 44.24 -13.25
CA SER A 5 -13.03 43.01 -13.47
C SER A 5 -11.54 43.34 -13.43
N ASN A 6 -10.89 43.00 -12.32
CA ASN A 6 -9.46 43.20 -12.12
C ASN A 6 -8.70 42.32 -13.13
N ASN A 7 -8.22 42.93 -14.21
CA ASN A 7 -7.55 42.25 -15.32
C ASN A 7 -6.09 41.97 -14.94
N LEU A 8 -5.89 41.09 -13.95
CA LEU A 8 -4.59 40.51 -13.65
C LEU A 8 -4.14 39.68 -14.86
N ALA A 9 -2.86 39.75 -15.23
CA ALA A 9 -2.30 38.83 -16.20
C ALA A 9 -2.63 37.40 -15.74
N PRO A 10 -3.11 36.50 -16.61
CA PRO A 10 -3.57 35.17 -16.19
C PRO A 10 -2.49 34.36 -15.44
N GLU A 11 -1.22 34.67 -15.70
CA GLU A 11 -0.03 34.13 -15.02
C GLU A 11 0.03 34.47 -13.51
N LEU A 12 -0.59 35.59 -13.11
CA LEU A 12 -0.65 36.14 -11.75
C LEU A 12 -1.99 35.87 -11.06
N ASP A 13 -2.96 35.25 -11.76
CA ASP A 13 -4.24 34.88 -11.19
C ASP A 13 -4.08 33.61 -10.34
N PRO A 14 -4.54 33.59 -9.06
CA PRO A 14 -4.42 32.41 -8.19
C PRO A 14 -5.10 31.16 -8.78
N ARG A 15 -6.09 31.33 -9.67
CA ARG A 15 -6.75 30.23 -10.39
C ARG A 15 -5.80 29.50 -11.34
N TRP A 16 -4.74 30.17 -11.83
CA TRP A 16 -3.75 29.54 -12.70
C TRP A 16 -2.96 28.43 -12.01
N ALA A 17 -2.65 28.60 -10.72
CA ALA A 17 -2.00 27.54 -9.93
C ALA A 17 -2.85 26.27 -9.87
N ALA A 18 -4.18 26.39 -9.76
CA ALA A 18 -5.10 25.25 -9.78
C ALA A 18 -5.14 24.57 -11.16
N VAL A 19 -5.02 25.32 -12.27
CA VAL A 19 -4.90 24.75 -13.63
C VAL A 19 -3.57 24.01 -13.81
N LEU A 20 -2.46 24.55 -13.29
CA LEU A 20 -1.15 23.89 -13.33
C LEU A 20 -1.14 22.61 -12.49
N ALA A 21 -1.76 22.65 -11.31
CA ALA A 21 -1.89 21.50 -10.41
C ALA A 21 -2.91 20.46 -10.89
N ARG A 22 -3.76 20.82 -11.87
CA ARG A 22 -4.87 20.00 -12.37
C ARG A 22 -5.81 19.57 -11.25
N ASP A 23 -6.15 20.52 -10.38
CA ASP A 23 -6.90 20.28 -9.16
C ASP A 23 -8.38 19.94 -9.45
N PRO A 24 -8.86 18.71 -9.15
CA PRO A 24 -10.27 18.34 -9.31
C PRO A 24 -11.22 19.12 -8.40
N HIS A 25 -10.74 19.66 -7.28
CA HIS A 25 -11.58 20.44 -6.37
C HIS A 25 -11.96 21.81 -6.94
N ALA A 26 -11.17 22.33 -7.88
CA ALA A 26 -11.41 23.59 -8.55
C ALA A 26 -12.45 23.50 -9.70
N ASP A 27 -12.81 22.28 -10.13
CA ASP A 27 -13.77 22.06 -11.23
C ASP A 27 -15.17 22.61 -10.97
N GLY A 28 -15.55 22.76 -9.69
CA GLY A 28 -16.82 23.36 -9.27
C GLY A 28 -16.75 24.86 -9.01
N THR A 29 -15.57 25.47 -9.11
CA THR A 29 -15.34 26.86 -8.70
C THR A 29 -15.16 27.80 -9.89
N PHE A 30 -14.50 27.33 -10.95
CA PHE A 30 -14.30 28.12 -12.17
C PHE A 30 -14.02 27.22 -13.39
N VAL A 31 -14.07 27.81 -14.58
CA VAL A 31 -13.57 27.22 -15.83
C VAL A 31 -12.60 28.19 -16.50
N TYR A 32 -11.76 27.68 -17.40
CA TYR A 32 -10.85 28.52 -18.18
C TYR A 32 -11.07 28.32 -19.68
N GLY A 33 -11.22 29.43 -20.41
CA GLY A 33 -11.27 29.51 -21.86
C GLY A 33 -9.88 29.65 -22.47
N VAL A 34 -9.63 28.98 -23.59
CA VAL A 34 -8.39 29.10 -24.36
C VAL A 34 -8.65 29.87 -25.65
N LYS A 35 -8.17 31.12 -25.71
CA LYS A 35 -8.43 32.07 -26.81
C LYS A 35 -8.08 31.51 -28.19
N THR A 36 -7.00 30.73 -28.29
CA THR A 36 -6.53 30.19 -29.56
C THR A 36 -7.37 29.04 -30.11
N THR A 37 -8.10 28.30 -29.25
CA THR A 37 -8.90 27.14 -29.67
C THR A 37 -10.41 27.39 -29.60
N GLY A 38 -10.81 28.47 -28.90
CA GLY A 38 -12.20 28.80 -28.62
C GLY A 38 -12.88 27.78 -27.71
N VAL A 39 -12.11 27.03 -26.91
CA VAL A 39 -12.62 25.95 -26.05
C VAL A 39 -12.44 26.33 -24.58
N TYR A 40 -13.45 26.08 -23.74
CA TYR A 40 -13.29 26.14 -22.28
C TYR A 40 -13.13 24.74 -21.66
N CYS A 41 -12.35 24.67 -20.60
CA CYS A 41 -12.00 23.47 -19.85
C CYS A 41 -12.17 23.69 -18.34
N HIS A 42 -12.35 22.59 -17.60
CA HIS A 42 -12.22 22.61 -16.15
C HIS A 42 -10.74 22.53 -15.73
N PRO A 43 -10.37 23.03 -14.54
CA PRO A 43 -9.01 22.98 -13.98
C PRO A 43 -8.37 21.59 -14.00
N SER A 44 -9.13 20.52 -13.77
CA SER A 44 -8.64 19.12 -13.81
C SER A 44 -8.29 18.61 -15.21
N SER A 45 -8.53 19.39 -16.27
CA SER A 45 -8.36 18.97 -17.65
C SER A 45 -6.92 18.52 -17.95
N LEU A 46 -6.79 17.28 -18.42
CA LEU A 46 -5.51 16.70 -18.89
C LEU A 46 -5.10 17.19 -20.29
N SER A 47 -5.76 18.23 -20.80
CA SER A 47 -5.35 18.88 -22.05
C SER A 47 -3.94 19.44 -21.92
N ARG A 48 -3.25 19.61 -23.06
CA ARG A 48 -1.95 20.30 -23.07
C ARG A 48 -2.16 21.67 -22.44
N LEU A 49 -1.33 22.03 -21.47
CA LEU A 49 -1.44 23.32 -20.80
C LEU A 49 -1.37 24.43 -21.87
N PRO A 50 -2.40 25.29 -21.96
CA PRO A 50 -2.38 26.43 -22.86
C PRO A 50 -1.30 27.42 -22.42
N ASN A 51 -0.85 28.26 -23.34
CA ASN A 51 -0.04 29.41 -22.95
C ASN A 51 -0.92 30.31 -22.06
N PRO A 52 -0.49 30.66 -20.83
CA PRO A 52 -1.30 31.44 -19.90
C PRO A 52 -1.79 32.76 -20.48
N ARG A 53 -1.02 33.40 -21.37
CA ARG A 53 -1.44 34.64 -22.06
C ARG A 53 -2.70 34.47 -22.92
N ASN A 54 -2.98 33.23 -23.34
CA ASN A 54 -4.14 32.87 -24.13
C ASN A 54 -5.27 32.28 -23.28
N VAL A 55 -5.19 32.43 -21.95
CA VAL A 55 -6.19 31.90 -21.01
C VAL A 55 -7.05 33.03 -20.47
N GLU A 56 -8.33 32.73 -20.31
CA GLU A 56 -9.31 33.61 -19.69
C GLU A 56 -10.13 32.79 -18.69
N PHE A 57 -10.37 33.31 -17.50
CA PHE A 57 -11.08 32.61 -16.45
C PHE A 57 -12.52 33.08 -16.34
N PHE A 58 -13.43 32.14 -16.09
CA PHE A 58 -14.85 32.38 -15.89
C PHE A 58 -15.31 31.65 -14.64
N ASP A 59 -16.20 32.26 -13.86
CA ASP A 59 -16.66 31.65 -12.61
C ASP A 59 -17.64 30.51 -12.90
N THR A 60 -18.34 30.55 -14.04
CA THR A 60 -19.24 29.47 -14.46
C THR A 60 -19.09 29.09 -15.94
N PRO A 61 -19.45 27.84 -16.31
CA PRO A 61 -19.49 27.39 -17.71
C PRO A 61 -20.37 28.26 -18.61
N GLU A 62 -21.49 28.78 -18.09
CA GLU A 62 -22.44 29.61 -18.83
C GLU A 62 -21.81 30.95 -19.22
N GLN A 63 -20.99 31.53 -18.34
CA GLN A 63 -20.23 32.75 -18.65
C GLN A 63 -19.21 32.51 -19.78
N ALA A 64 -18.51 31.37 -19.76
CA ALA A 64 -17.58 31.00 -20.82
C ALA A 64 -18.30 30.81 -22.17
N GLN A 65 -19.49 30.22 -22.17
CA GLN A 65 -20.31 30.06 -23.37
C GLN A 65 -20.84 31.40 -23.90
N ALA A 66 -21.30 32.29 -23.02
CA ALA A 66 -21.72 33.64 -23.39
C ALA A 66 -20.56 34.45 -24.01
N ALA A 67 -19.33 34.21 -23.57
CA ALA A 67 -18.11 34.78 -24.13
C ALA A 67 -17.64 34.10 -25.44
N GLY A 68 -18.39 33.13 -25.97
CA GLY A 68 -18.12 32.48 -27.25
C GLY A 68 -17.25 31.23 -27.20
N TYR A 69 -16.92 30.72 -26.00
CA TYR A 69 -16.15 29.48 -25.85
C TYR A 69 -17.07 28.26 -25.88
N ARG A 70 -16.69 27.25 -26.67
CA ARG A 70 -17.41 25.95 -26.69
C ARG A 70 -16.88 25.02 -25.59
N PRO A 71 -17.72 24.14 -25.02
CA PRO A 71 -17.24 23.15 -24.06
C PRO A 71 -16.21 22.24 -24.71
N SER A 72 -15.15 21.92 -23.97
CA SER A 72 -14.26 20.85 -24.35
C SER A 72 -15.03 19.54 -24.46
N LYS A 73 -14.85 18.81 -25.56
CA LYS A 73 -15.42 17.46 -25.73
C LYS A 73 -14.92 16.45 -24.68
N ARG A 74 -13.95 16.84 -23.84
CA ARG A 74 -13.41 16.06 -22.71
C ARG A 74 -14.03 16.55 -21.41
N VAL A 75 -15.33 16.32 -21.22
CA VAL A 75 -16.07 16.75 -20.01
C VAL A 75 -15.68 15.87 -18.82
N ALA A 76 -15.26 16.50 -17.72
CA ALA A 76 -14.77 15.84 -16.49
C ALA A 76 -15.81 14.94 -15.80
N ARG A 77 -17.12 15.14 -16.04
CA ARG A 77 -18.20 14.26 -15.52
C ARG A 77 -18.10 12.81 -15.98
N ASP A 78 -17.41 12.54 -17.08
CA ASP A 78 -17.20 11.18 -17.60
C ASP A 78 -16.08 10.45 -16.83
N GLN A 79 -15.12 11.16 -16.22
CA GLN A 79 -13.88 10.53 -15.73
C GLN A 79 -14.04 9.74 -14.44
N THR A 80 -14.89 10.15 -13.50
CA THR A 80 -15.14 9.38 -12.28
C THR A 80 -15.89 8.08 -12.59
N GLN A 81 -16.85 8.12 -13.53
CA GLN A 81 -17.53 6.92 -14.02
C GLN A 81 -16.62 6.03 -14.86
N ILE A 82 -15.79 6.61 -15.75
CA ILE A 82 -14.80 5.88 -16.53
C ILE A 82 -13.76 5.23 -15.61
N ALA A 83 -13.27 5.92 -14.58
CA ALA A 83 -12.32 5.36 -13.62
C ALA A 83 -12.96 4.24 -12.78
N ALA A 84 -14.22 4.40 -12.35
CA ALA A 84 -14.97 3.35 -11.67
C ALA A 84 -15.21 2.13 -12.57
N GLN A 85 -15.57 2.33 -13.84
CA GLN A 85 -15.72 1.26 -14.82
C GLN A 85 -14.38 0.56 -15.12
N GLN A 86 -13.28 1.32 -15.22
CA GLN A 86 -11.94 0.76 -15.41
C GLN A 86 -11.51 -0.06 -14.19
N ALA A 87 -11.78 0.42 -12.98
CA ALA A 87 -11.51 -0.32 -11.75
C ALA A 87 -12.35 -1.60 -11.65
N ALA A 88 -13.63 -1.55 -12.03
CA ALA A 88 -14.50 -2.72 -12.07
C ALA A 88 -14.03 -3.77 -13.08
N ARG A 89 -13.59 -3.34 -14.28
CA ARG A 89 -13.00 -4.21 -15.31
C ARG A 89 -11.70 -4.85 -14.84
N VAL A 90 -10.81 -4.09 -14.20
CA VAL A 90 -9.58 -4.64 -13.60
C VAL A 90 -9.90 -5.63 -12.48
N ALA A 91 -10.87 -5.33 -11.61
CA ALA A 91 -11.27 -6.24 -10.54
C ALA A 91 -11.87 -7.55 -11.08
N ALA A 92 -12.63 -7.51 -12.18
CA ALA A 92 -13.11 -8.70 -12.87
C ALA A 92 -11.96 -9.53 -13.45
N ALA A 93 -10.98 -8.88 -14.08
CA ALA A 93 -9.79 -9.55 -14.59
C ALA A 93 -8.93 -10.16 -13.46
N CYS A 94 -8.80 -9.49 -12.31
CA CYS A 94 -8.16 -10.06 -11.12
C CYS A 94 -8.87 -11.34 -10.67
N ARG A 95 -10.20 -11.33 -10.53
CA ARG A 95 -10.97 -12.54 -10.17
C ARG A 95 -10.78 -13.67 -11.19
N GLN A 96 -10.71 -13.34 -12.48
CA GLN A 96 -10.45 -14.32 -13.53
C GLN A 96 -9.06 -14.96 -13.38
N ILE A 97 -8.03 -14.16 -13.05
CA ILE A 97 -6.67 -14.66 -12.76
C ILE A 97 -6.65 -15.53 -11.49
N GLU A 98 -7.44 -15.17 -10.47
CA GLU A 98 -7.49 -15.88 -9.19
C GLU A 98 -8.23 -17.22 -9.30
N ALA A 99 -9.28 -17.30 -10.14
CA ALA A 99 -10.11 -18.48 -10.32
C ALA A 99 -9.59 -19.46 -11.38
N ALA A 100 -8.70 -19.03 -12.29
CA ALA A 100 -8.23 -19.88 -13.38
C ALA A 100 -7.14 -20.87 -12.94
N GLU A 101 -7.28 -22.13 -13.35
CA GLU A 101 -6.27 -23.19 -13.15
C GLU A 101 -5.02 -22.93 -14.01
N GLU A 102 -5.22 -22.56 -15.29
CA GLU A 102 -4.17 -22.09 -16.18
C GLU A 102 -4.19 -20.57 -16.33
N LEU A 103 -3.01 -19.95 -16.52
CA LEU A 103 -2.91 -18.49 -16.58
C LEU A 103 -3.57 -17.98 -17.85
N PRO A 104 -4.61 -17.12 -17.75
CA PRO A 104 -5.19 -16.52 -18.93
C PRO A 104 -4.16 -15.62 -19.61
N GLY A 105 -4.12 -15.67 -20.94
CA GLY A 105 -3.25 -14.80 -21.73
C GLY A 105 -3.63 -13.33 -21.59
N LEU A 106 -2.68 -12.41 -21.86
CA LEU A 106 -2.97 -10.97 -21.85
C LEU A 106 -4.12 -10.60 -22.80
N ASN A 107 -4.20 -11.29 -23.94
CA ASN A 107 -5.24 -11.05 -24.94
C ASN A 107 -6.63 -11.48 -24.43
N GLU A 108 -6.73 -12.63 -23.76
CA GLU A 108 -7.98 -13.13 -23.18
C GLU A 108 -8.50 -12.23 -22.06
N LEU A 109 -7.61 -11.76 -21.19
CA LEU A 109 -7.95 -10.80 -20.12
C LEU A 109 -8.38 -9.43 -20.66
N ALA A 110 -7.78 -9.02 -21.79
CA ALA A 110 -8.14 -7.77 -22.44
C ALA A 110 -9.50 -7.90 -23.15
N GLU A 111 -9.75 -9.02 -23.80
CA GLU A 111 -11.01 -9.35 -24.47
C GLU A 111 -12.17 -9.44 -23.49
N SER A 112 -11.99 -10.13 -22.35
CA SER A 112 -13.01 -10.20 -21.29
C SER A 112 -13.31 -8.83 -20.65
N ALA A 113 -12.35 -7.91 -20.68
CA ALA A 113 -12.51 -6.53 -20.23
C ALA A 113 -13.05 -5.58 -21.33
N GLY A 114 -13.28 -6.07 -22.56
CA GLY A 114 -13.70 -5.28 -23.72
C GLY A 114 -12.69 -4.19 -24.10
N LEU A 115 -11.39 -4.49 -24.00
CA LEU A 115 -10.29 -3.54 -24.23
C LEU A 115 -9.23 -4.15 -25.15
N SER A 116 -8.46 -3.29 -25.83
CA SER A 116 -7.27 -3.76 -26.53
C SER A 116 -6.18 -4.20 -25.53
N PRO A 117 -5.31 -5.16 -25.88
CA PRO A 117 -4.27 -5.68 -24.98
C PRO A 117 -3.36 -4.59 -24.40
N PHE A 118 -2.97 -3.62 -25.22
CA PHE A 118 -2.13 -2.51 -24.82
C PHE A 118 -2.86 -1.56 -23.83
N HIS A 119 -4.14 -1.28 -24.09
CA HIS A 119 -4.93 -0.41 -23.24
C HIS A 119 -5.22 -1.07 -21.89
N PHE A 120 -5.60 -2.34 -21.91
CA PHE A 120 -5.81 -3.16 -20.72
C PHE A 120 -4.53 -3.21 -19.86
N HIS A 121 -3.37 -3.52 -20.45
CA HIS A 121 -2.10 -3.57 -19.72
C HIS A 121 -1.80 -2.24 -18.99
N ARG A 122 -2.03 -1.11 -19.65
CA ARG A 122 -1.80 0.22 -19.08
C ARG A 122 -2.76 0.53 -17.92
N ILE A 123 -4.06 0.24 -18.09
CA ILE A 123 -5.06 0.44 -17.04
C ILE A 123 -4.79 -0.50 -15.87
N PHE A 124 -4.53 -1.78 -16.13
CA PHE A 124 -4.26 -2.77 -15.10
C PHE A 124 -3.04 -2.38 -14.25
N LYS A 125 -1.95 -1.93 -14.88
CA LYS A 125 -0.77 -1.41 -14.17
C LYS A 125 -1.05 -0.12 -13.40
N ALA A 126 -1.89 0.77 -13.94
CA ALA A 126 -2.27 1.99 -13.25
C ALA A 126 -3.15 1.73 -12.01
N VAL A 127 -4.01 0.72 -12.05
CA VAL A 127 -4.94 0.38 -10.97
C VAL A 127 -4.30 -0.53 -9.91
N THR A 128 -3.56 -1.57 -10.32
CA THR A 128 -2.99 -2.58 -9.41
C THR A 128 -1.54 -2.30 -9.01
N GLY A 129 -0.85 -1.41 -9.73
CA GLY A 129 0.59 -1.18 -9.56
C GLY A 129 1.48 -2.27 -10.19
N LEU A 130 0.90 -3.38 -10.66
CA LEU A 130 1.59 -4.52 -11.26
C LEU A 130 1.14 -4.72 -12.71
N THR A 131 1.97 -5.35 -13.53
CA THR A 131 1.50 -5.84 -14.84
C THR A 131 0.56 -7.03 -14.64
N PRO A 132 -0.36 -7.34 -15.58
CA PRO A 132 -1.20 -8.54 -15.48
C PRO A 132 -0.39 -9.82 -15.21
N LYS A 133 0.74 -9.98 -15.92
CA LYS A 133 1.70 -11.08 -15.71
C LYS A 133 2.34 -11.05 -14.32
N GLY A 134 2.71 -9.86 -13.82
CA GLY A 134 3.30 -9.70 -12.48
C GLY A 134 2.29 -9.97 -11.36
N TYR A 135 1.05 -9.55 -11.52
CA TYR A 135 -0.04 -9.83 -10.61
C TYR A 135 -0.34 -11.33 -10.55
N ALA A 136 -0.44 -11.98 -11.71
CA ALA A 136 -0.65 -13.43 -11.77
C ALA A 136 0.53 -14.22 -11.20
N ALA A 137 1.77 -13.80 -11.47
CA ALA A 137 2.94 -14.39 -10.85
C ALA A 137 2.87 -14.26 -9.32
N ALA A 138 2.60 -13.06 -8.80
CA ALA A 138 2.45 -12.84 -7.35
C ALA A 138 1.30 -13.64 -6.73
N HIS A 139 0.17 -13.75 -7.41
CA HIS A 139 -0.96 -14.58 -6.99
C HIS A 139 -0.57 -16.06 -6.90
N ARG A 140 0.11 -16.58 -7.92
CA ARG A 140 0.61 -17.96 -7.93
C ARG A 140 1.62 -18.19 -6.83
N SER A 141 2.57 -17.28 -6.64
CA SER A 141 3.53 -17.34 -5.55
C SER A 141 2.83 -17.44 -4.19
N ARG A 142 1.74 -16.68 -3.99
CA ARG A 142 0.92 -16.75 -2.79
C ARG A 142 0.22 -18.10 -2.65
N LYS A 143 -0.46 -18.57 -3.70
CA LYS A 143 -1.16 -19.88 -3.72
C LYS A 143 -0.21 -21.06 -3.45
N VAL A 144 1.00 -21.01 -4.03
CA VAL A 144 2.07 -22.00 -3.76
C VAL A 144 2.49 -21.94 -2.30
N ARG A 145 2.72 -20.75 -1.74
CA ARG A 145 3.08 -20.59 -0.31
C ARG A 145 1.96 -21.08 0.62
N GLU A 146 0.71 -20.76 0.32
CA GLU A 146 -0.46 -21.22 1.07
C GLU A 146 -0.61 -22.75 1.01
N ARG A 147 -0.50 -23.36 -0.19
CA ARG A 147 -0.59 -24.82 -0.32
C ARG A 147 0.61 -25.58 0.26
N LEU A 148 1.81 -25.02 0.15
CA LEU A 148 2.97 -25.54 0.87
C LEU A 148 2.79 -25.41 2.38
N ALA A 149 2.09 -24.37 2.86
CA ALA A 149 1.67 -24.20 4.25
C ALA A 149 0.43 -25.03 4.66
N ASP A 150 -0.23 -25.74 3.73
CA ASP A 150 -1.33 -26.70 4.00
C ASP A 150 -0.92 -28.17 3.86
N GLY A 151 0.25 -28.46 3.29
CA GLY A 151 0.94 -29.76 3.46
C GLY A 151 0.97 -30.61 2.19
N GLY A 152 0.54 -30.01 1.08
CA GLY A 152 0.71 -30.60 -0.25
C GLY A 152 2.18 -30.77 -0.61
N THR A 153 2.46 -31.74 -1.47
CA THR A 153 3.81 -31.92 -2.01
C THR A 153 4.18 -30.72 -2.89
N ILE A 154 5.48 -30.42 -3.03
CA ILE A 154 5.96 -29.35 -3.92
C ILE A 154 5.40 -29.51 -5.34
N THR A 155 5.30 -30.75 -5.79
CA THR A 155 4.80 -31.11 -7.11
C THR A 155 3.33 -30.72 -7.25
N GLU A 156 2.49 -30.99 -6.26
CA GLU A 156 1.06 -30.62 -6.25
C GLU A 156 0.86 -29.10 -6.09
N ALA A 157 1.60 -28.43 -5.21
CA ALA A 157 1.47 -27.00 -4.99
C ALA A 157 1.86 -26.17 -6.23
N LEU A 158 2.83 -26.65 -7.01
CA LEU A 158 3.26 -26.04 -8.27
C LEU A 158 2.34 -26.41 -9.45
N TYR A 159 1.76 -27.61 -9.44
CA TYR A 159 0.76 -28.05 -10.43
C TYR A 159 -0.55 -27.24 -10.27
N ASP A 160 -1.06 -27.10 -9.04
CA ASP A 160 -2.25 -26.28 -8.71
C ASP A 160 -2.04 -24.77 -8.94
N ALA A 161 -0.79 -24.33 -9.05
CA ALA A 161 -0.40 -22.97 -9.40
C ALA A 161 -0.10 -22.79 -10.91
N GLY A 162 -0.31 -23.84 -11.71
CA GLY A 162 -0.26 -23.80 -13.17
C GLY A 162 1.15 -23.79 -13.76
N PHE A 163 2.11 -24.52 -13.17
CA PHE A 163 3.47 -24.73 -13.72
C PHE A 163 3.59 -26.12 -14.40
N ASN A 164 3.30 -26.20 -15.71
CA ASN A 164 3.28 -27.47 -16.48
C ASN A 164 4.66 -28.00 -16.96
N SER A 165 5.82 -27.54 -16.42
CA SER A 165 7.13 -28.06 -16.90
C SER A 165 8.22 -28.14 -15.82
N ASN A 166 8.87 -29.31 -15.73
CA ASN A 166 9.93 -29.68 -14.76
C ASN A 166 11.23 -28.86 -14.84
N SER A 167 11.50 -28.13 -15.92
CA SER A 167 12.73 -27.33 -16.08
C SER A 167 12.58 -25.87 -15.63
N ARG A 168 11.40 -25.26 -15.85
CA ARG A 168 11.02 -23.96 -15.23
C ARG A 168 10.64 -24.07 -13.74
N PHE A 169 10.47 -25.31 -13.27
CA PHE A 169 10.10 -25.72 -11.90
C PHE A 169 11.08 -25.26 -10.83
N TYR A 170 12.39 -25.40 -11.06
CA TYR A 170 13.41 -25.03 -10.06
C TYR A 170 13.89 -23.58 -10.22
N GLU A 171 13.97 -23.09 -11.46
CA GLU A 171 14.48 -21.74 -11.77
C GLU A 171 13.51 -20.62 -11.34
N ALA A 172 12.20 -20.87 -11.44
CA ALA A 172 11.19 -19.90 -11.01
C ALA A 172 10.99 -19.91 -9.49
N ALA A 173 11.12 -21.07 -8.84
CA ALA A 173 10.89 -21.21 -7.40
C ALA A 173 11.88 -20.37 -6.57
N ASP A 174 13.17 -20.34 -6.93
CA ASP A 174 14.18 -19.49 -6.27
C ASP A 174 13.88 -17.99 -6.44
N LYS A 175 13.47 -17.56 -7.65
CA LYS A 175 13.10 -16.15 -7.93
C LYS A 175 11.77 -15.72 -7.30
N VAL A 176 10.86 -16.67 -7.05
CA VAL A 176 9.52 -16.43 -6.52
C VAL A 176 9.48 -16.51 -4.99
N LEU A 177 10.30 -17.37 -4.38
CA LEU A 177 10.35 -17.59 -2.92
C LEU A 177 11.48 -16.83 -2.24
N GLY A 178 12.51 -16.39 -2.98
CA GLY A 178 13.69 -15.72 -2.40
C GLY A 178 14.58 -16.66 -1.57
N MET A 179 14.29 -17.96 -1.59
CA MET A 179 15.00 -19.03 -0.90
C MET A 179 14.78 -20.37 -1.62
N LYS A 180 15.65 -21.36 -1.39
CA LYS A 180 15.51 -22.68 -2.00
C LYS A 180 14.26 -23.38 -1.45
N PRO A 181 13.48 -24.12 -2.28
CA PRO A 181 12.23 -24.79 -1.83
C PRO A 181 12.40 -25.84 -0.73
N ALA A 182 13.61 -26.38 -0.55
CA ALA A 182 13.95 -27.25 0.58
C ALA A 182 14.00 -26.45 1.90
N ASP A 183 14.54 -25.23 1.87
CA ASP A 183 14.63 -24.33 3.02
C ASP A 183 13.26 -23.76 3.40
N TYR A 184 12.34 -23.59 2.43
CA TYR A 184 10.95 -23.20 2.71
C TYR A 184 10.14 -24.32 3.38
N ARG A 185 10.36 -25.59 2.98
CA ARG A 185 9.78 -26.77 3.66
C ARG A 185 10.37 -26.95 5.06
N ALA A 186 11.67 -26.73 5.23
CA ALA A 186 12.33 -26.74 6.54
C ALA A 186 11.88 -25.57 7.44
N ALA A 187 11.61 -24.38 6.88
CA ALA A 187 11.08 -23.24 7.64
C ALA A 187 9.57 -23.37 7.98
N GLY A 188 8.88 -24.34 7.40
CA GLY A 188 7.47 -24.65 7.65
C GLY A 188 7.23 -25.95 8.41
N GLN A 189 8.25 -26.78 8.65
CA GLN A 189 8.19 -27.98 9.49
C GLN A 189 9.25 -27.83 10.59
N ASN A 190 8.81 -27.74 11.86
CA ASN A 190 9.67 -27.71 13.05
C ASN A 190 10.56 -26.45 13.20
N THR A 191 10.03 -25.25 12.93
CA THR A 191 10.69 -24.05 13.49
C THR A 191 10.22 -23.87 14.92
N ASP A 192 11.16 -23.98 15.86
CA ASP A 192 10.92 -23.62 17.25
C ASP A 192 10.74 -22.10 17.33
N ILE A 193 9.58 -21.68 17.83
CA ILE A 193 9.29 -20.28 18.12
C ILE A 193 9.10 -20.18 19.63
N ARG A 194 10.07 -19.53 20.27
CA ARG A 194 9.91 -19.16 21.68
C ARG A 194 9.02 -17.95 21.76
N PHE A 195 8.05 -17.97 22.65
CA PHE A 195 7.16 -16.84 22.87
C PHE A 195 6.83 -16.67 24.34
N ALA A 196 6.45 -15.45 24.68
CA ALA A 196 5.84 -15.16 25.96
C ALA A 196 4.98 -13.91 25.90
N VAL A 197 4.14 -13.82 26.92
CA VAL A 197 3.21 -12.72 27.12
C VAL A 197 3.65 -11.93 28.34
N GLY A 198 3.66 -10.61 28.20
CA GLY A 198 3.92 -9.65 29.27
C GLY A 198 2.86 -8.56 29.32
N GLN A 199 3.15 -7.51 30.08
CA GLN A 199 2.33 -6.30 30.17
C GLN A 199 3.19 -5.07 29.93
N CYS A 200 2.62 -4.07 29.25
CA CYS A 200 3.20 -2.75 29.05
C CYS A 200 2.12 -1.66 29.16
N SER A 201 2.51 -0.39 29.05
CA SER A 201 1.60 0.76 29.11
C SER A 201 0.50 0.74 28.03
N LEU A 202 0.69 -0.03 26.95
CA LEU A 202 -0.27 -0.21 25.86
C LEU A 202 -1.16 -1.45 26.03
N GLY A 203 -1.07 -2.17 27.16
CA GLY A 203 -1.82 -3.38 27.47
C GLY A 203 -0.97 -4.65 27.42
N ALA A 204 -1.61 -5.77 27.09
CA ALA A 204 -0.94 -7.05 26.91
C ALA A 204 0.00 -7.00 25.69
N ILE A 205 1.18 -7.57 25.85
CA ILE A 205 2.19 -7.70 24.80
C ILE A 205 2.57 -9.16 24.64
N LEU A 206 2.67 -9.63 23.40
CA LEU A 206 3.27 -10.91 23.06
C LEU A 206 4.53 -10.69 22.25
N VAL A 207 5.63 -11.31 22.65
CA VAL A 207 6.90 -11.32 21.91
C VAL A 207 7.20 -12.76 21.50
N ALA A 208 7.54 -12.95 20.23
CA ALA A 208 7.94 -14.25 19.69
C ALA A 208 9.23 -14.16 18.89
N GLN A 209 10.11 -15.13 19.07
CA GLN A 209 11.44 -15.20 18.47
C GLN A 209 11.64 -16.54 17.76
N SER A 210 12.19 -16.48 16.56
CA SER A 210 12.73 -17.65 15.86
C SER A 210 14.26 -17.71 16.05
N GLU A 211 14.91 -18.74 15.53
CA GLU A 211 16.38 -18.83 15.50
C GLU A 211 17.06 -17.63 14.80
N ARG A 212 16.33 -16.88 13.96
CA ARG A 212 16.86 -15.74 13.21
C ARG A 212 16.68 -14.40 13.93
N GLY A 213 15.83 -14.34 14.96
CA GLY A 213 15.51 -13.11 15.67
C GLY A 213 14.01 -12.95 16.00
N VAL A 214 13.64 -11.76 16.45
CA VAL A 214 12.25 -11.44 16.84
C VAL A 214 11.37 -11.44 15.59
N CYS A 215 10.37 -12.32 15.56
CA CYS A 215 9.50 -12.55 14.41
C CYS A 215 8.05 -12.05 14.64
N ALA A 216 7.67 -11.78 15.89
CA ALA A 216 6.43 -11.08 16.22
C ALA A 216 6.54 -10.27 17.51
N ILE A 217 5.95 -9.07 17.49
CA ILE A 217 5.63 -8.24 18.65
C ILE A 217 4.18 -7.79 18.45
N LEU A 218 3.27 -8.31 19.27
CA LEU A 218 1.83 -8.07 19.16
C LEU A 218 1.35 -7.33 20.41
N LEU A 219 0.37 -6.44 20.25
CA LEU A 219 -0.24 -5.65 21.33
C LEU A 219 -1.75 -5.89 21.36
N GLY A 220 -2.33 -5.96 22.55
CA GLY A 220 -3.77 -6.15 22.69
C GLY A 220 -4.24 -6.00 24.12
N ASP A 221 -5.53 -6.21 24.34
CA ASP A 221 -6.15 -6.17 25.68
C ASP A 221 -6.32 -7.58 26.26
N ASP A 222 -6.47 -8.59 25.39
CA ASP A 222 -6.63 -10.01 25.76
C ASP A 222 -5.35 -10.81 25.43
N PRO A 223 -4.59 -11.26 26.45
CA PRO A 223 -3.45 -12.17 26.31
C PRO A 223 -3.76 -13.41 25.45
N ASP A 224 -4.93 -14.03 25.65
CA ASP A 224 -5.26 -15.28 24.97
C ASP A 224 -5.53 -15.04 23.47
N ALA A 225 -6.08 -13.88 23.12
CA ALA A 225 -6.23 -13.47 21.73
C ALA A 225 -4.87 -13.30 21.03
N LEU A 226 -3.86 -12.78 21.73
CA LEU A 226 -2.51 -12.64 21.17
C LEU A 226 -1.87 -14.01 20.90
N VAL A 227 -2.05 -14.97 21.81
CA VAL A 227 -1.56 -16.34 21.64
C VAL A 227 -2.27 -17.03 20.47
N ARG A 228 -3.59 -16.87 20.35
CA ARG A 228 -4.36 -17.38 19.20
C ARG A 228 -3.88 -16.76 17.88
N ASP A 229 -3.64 -15.45 17.85
CA ASP A 229 -3.07 -14.76 16.68
C ASP A 229 -1.69 -15.31 16.30
N LEU A 230 -0.84 -15.60 17.29
CA LEU A 230 0.46 -16.23 17.07
C LEU A 230 0.32 -17.65 16.50
N GLN A 231 -0.55 -18.47 17.08
CA GLN A 231 -0.86 -19.82 16.62
C GLN A 231 -1.39 -19.83 15.18
N ASP A 232 -2.33 -18.95 14.87
CA ASP A 232 -2.91 -18.81 13.53
C ASP A 232 -1.88 -18.36 12.49
N LYS A 233 -0.91 -17.55 12.92
CA LYS A 233 0.17 -17.08 12.06
C LYS A 233 1.26 -18.13 11.85
N PHE A 234 1.54 -18.93 12.88
CA PHE A 234 2.60 -19.93 12.89
C PHE A 234 2.04 -21.34 13.14
N ARG A 235 1.02 -21.74 12.38
CA ARG A 235 0.25 -23.00 12.55
C ARG A 235 1.09 -24.28 12.59
N ARG A 236 2.34 -24.22 12.12
CA ARG A 236 3.27 -25.36 11.99
C ARG A 236 4.55 -25.19 12.80
N ALA A 237 4.69 -24.09 13.50
CA ALA A 237 5.80 -23.89 14.41
C ALA A 237 5.54 -24.67 15.70
N ASN A 238 6.62 -25.14 16.31
CA ASN A 238 6.57 -25.62 17.67
C ASN A 238 6.66 -24.40 18.59
N LEU A 239 5.54 -24.05 19.23
CA LEU A 239 5.47 -22.89 20.11
C LEU A 239 5.96 -23.27 21.51
N ILE A 240 7.12 -22.75 21.88
CA ILE A 240 7.78 -23.04 23.15
C ILE A 240 7.54 -21.86 24.10
N GLY A 241 6.98 -22.13 25.28
CA GLY A 241 6.85 -21.13 26.34
C GLY A 241 8.21 -20.68 26.87
N ALA A 242 8.31 -19.42 27.25
CA ALA A 242 9.56 -18.80 27.70
C ALA A 242 10.25 -19.51 28.88
N ASP A 243 11.59 -19.45 28.85
CA ASP A 243 12.48 -19.67 29.97
C ASP A 243 12.97 -18.32 30.55
N ARG A 244 13.75 -18.35 31.65
CA ARG A 244 14.27 -17.14 32.31
C ARG A 244 15.13 -16.26 31.40
N GLU A 245 15.78 -16.82 30.38
CA GLU A 245 16.57 -16.04 29.43
C GLU A 245 15.66 -15.28 28.47
N PHE A 246 14.56 -15.89 28.04
CA PHE A 246 13.56 -15.24 27.22
C PHE A 246 12.81 -14.11 27.95
N GLU A 247 12.64 -14.20 29.28
CA GLU A 247 12.08 -13.11 30.08
C GLU A 247 12.90 -11.81 29.98
N GLN A 248 14.23 -11.90 29.84
CA GLN A 248 15.08 -10.72 29.65
C GLN A 248 14.83 -10.06 28.30
N LEU A 249 14.61 -10.86 27.24
CA LEU A 249 14.26 -10.35 25.92
C LEU A 249 12.92 -9.59 25.96
N ILE A 250 11.92 -10.14 26.66
CA ILE A 250 10.63 -9.45 26.85
C ILE A 250 10.85 -8.13 27.58
N ALA A 251 11.63 -8.12 28.66
CA ALA A 251 11.91 -6.90 29.40
C ALA A 251 12.58 -5.82 28.54
N GLN A 252 13.50 -6.21 27.63
CA GLN A 252 14.09 -5.29 26.66
C GLN A 252 13.05 -4.75 25.67
N VAL A 253 12.19 -5.61 25.12
CA VAL A 253 11.14 -5.20 24.17
C VAL A 253 10.10 -4.31 24.85
N VAL A 254 9.72 -4.62 26.09
CA VAL A 254 8.83 -3.78 26.90
C VAL A 254 9.48 -2.43 27.16
N GLY A 255 10.74 -2.40 27.62
CA GLY A 255 11.49 -1.16 27.82
C GLY A 255 11.58 -0.31 26.56
N PHE A 256 11.74 -0.93 25.39
CA PHE A 256 11.69 -0.24 24.11
C PHE A 256 10.30 0.31 23.77
N ILE A 257 9.22 -0.37 24.13
CA ILE A 257 7.86 0.15 23.92
C ILE A 257 7.57 1.34 24.84
N GLU A 258 8.08 1.33 26.06
CA GLU A 258 7.99 2.46 26.99
C GLU A 258 8.90 3.64 26.58
N ALA A 259 9.96 3.38 25.81
CA ALA A 259 10.86 4.40 25.30
C ALA A 259 11.27 4.16 23.82
N PRO A 260 10.35 4.34 22.85
CA PRO A 260 10.61 4.00 21.44
C PRO A 260 11.74 4.82 20.78
N ALA A 261 12.12 5.94 21.39
CA ALA A 261 13.20 6.80 20.93
C ALA A 261 14.60 6.20 21.15
N LEU A 262 14.76 5.28 22.11
CA LEU A 262 16.05 4.63 22.40
C LEU A 262 16.46 3.61 21.32
N GLY A 263 15.51 3.19 20.48
CA GLY A 263 15.72 2.15 19.48
C GLY A 263 15.73 0.74 20.09
N LEU A 264 15.63 -0.26 19.22
CA LEU A 264 15.69 -1.67 19.59
C LEU A 264 16.87 -2.32 18.88
N ASP A 265 17.92 -2.67 19.63
CA ASP A 265 19.09 -3.38 19.11
C ASP A 265 18.90 -4.90 19.21
N LEU A 266 17.94 -5.41 18.44
CA LEU A 266 17.66 -6.85 18.36
C LEU A 266 17.56 -7.28 16.88
N PRO A 267 18.04 -8.49 16.54
CA PRO A 267 17.83 -9.04 15.21
C PRO A 267 16.33 -9.25 14.96
N LEU A 268 15.82 -8.71 13.85
CA LEU A 268 14.43 -8.85 13.44
C LEU A 268 14.32 -9.87 12.30
N ASP A 269 13.44 -10.86 12.47
CA ASP A 269 13.10 -11.85 11.46
C ASP A 269 11.90 -11.34 10.63
N LEU A 270 12.20 -10.54 9.60
CA LEU A 270 11.19 -9.99 8.70
C LEU A 270 10.66 -11.08 7.77
N ARG A 271 9.37 -11.41 7.91
CA ARG A 271 8.68 -12.40 7.07
C ARG A 271 7.58 -11.72 6.27
N GLY A 272 7.93 -11.21 5.08
CA GLY A 272 7.01 -10.50 4.20
C GLY A 272 7.25 -10.79 2.72
N THR A 273 6.44 -10.18 1.86
CA THR A 273 6.77 -10.05 0.43
C THR A 273 7.88 -9.02 0.25
N ALA A 274 8.62 -9.09 -0.86
CA ALA A 274 9.64 -8.08 -1.18
C ALA A 274 9.09 -6.64 -1.18
N PHE A 275 7.80 -6.46 -1.52
CA PHE A 275 7.14 -5.15 -1.41
C PHE A 275 6.94 -4.74 0.05
N GLN A 276 6.46 -5.64 0.90
CA GLN A 276 6.27 -5.39 2.33
C GLN A 276 7.60 -5.10 3.03
N GLU A 277 8.65 -5.88 2.76
CA GLU A 277 9.99 -5.66 3.31
C GLU A 277 10.54 -4.27 2.92
N ARG A 278 10.38 -3.87 1.66
CA ARG A 278 10.77 -2.52 1.21
C ARG A 278 9.99 -1.42 1.92
N VAL A 279 8.68 -1.62 2.12
CA VAL A 279 7.87 -0.67 2.90
C VAL A 279 8.37 -0.61 4.34
N TRP A 280 8.51 -1.75 5.02
CA TRP A 280 8.94 -1.84 6.41
C TRP A 280 10.34 -1.24 6.63
N GLN A 281 11.25 -1.42 5.68
CA GLN A 281 12.55 -0.75 5.72
C GLN A 281 12.39 0.77 5.67
N ALA A 282 11.58 1.29 4.73
CA ALA A 282 11.31 2.72 4.65
C ALA A 282 10.57 3.27 5.90
N LEU A 283 9.83 2.42 6.63
CA LEU A 283 9.23 2.81 7.91
C LEU A 283 10.29 2.98 9.01
N ARG A 284 11.27 2.08 9.08
CA ARG A 284 12.36 2.15 10.07
C ARG A 284 13.20 3.41 9.92
N ASP A 285 13.27 3.97 8.73
CA ASP A 285 13.98 5.22 8.44
C ASP A 285 13.22 6.48 8.93
N ILE A 286 11.99 6.35 9.45
CA ILE A 286 11.24 7.47 10.02
C ILE A 286 11.74 7.71 11.45
N PRO A 287 12.31 8.87 11.79
CA PRO A 287 12.79 9.17 13.15
C PRO A 287 11.67 9.14 14.19
N ALA A 288 12.01 8.83 15.45
CA ALA A 288 11.08 8.97 16.56
C ALA A 288 10.60 10.43 16.70
N GLY A 289 9.32 10.61 17.04
CA GLY A 289 8.70 11.94 17.16
C GLY A 289 8.29 12.56 15.82
N SER A 290 8.73 11.99 14.70
CA SER A 290 8.35 12.40 13.35
C SER A 290 7.27 11.50 12.77
N THR A 291 6.47 12.05 11.85
CA THR A 291 5.44 11.31 11.11
C THR A 291 5.64 11.46 9.61
N ALA A 292 5.22 10.44 8.86
CA ALA A 292 5.17 10.49 7.40
C ALA A 292 3.79 10.08 6.88
N SER A 293 3.40 10.56 5.70
CA SER A 293 2.16 10.13 5.06
C SER A 293 2.35 8.84 4.24
N TYR A 294 1.28 8.07 4.03
CA TYR A 294 1.31 6.91 3.12
C TYR A 294 1.81 7.29 1.70
N ALA A 295 1.54 8.52 1.25
CA ALA A 295 2.00 9.02 -0.04
C ALA A 295 3.51 9.28 -0.05
N GLU A 296 4.06 9.82 1.04
CA GLU A 296 5.50 10.03 1.19
C GLU A 296 6.26 8.70 1.22
N ILE A 297 5.74 7.70 1.94
CA ILE A 297 6.34 6.35 1.92
C ILE A 297 6.29 5.74 0.52
N ALA A 298 5.18 5.88 -0.19
CA ALA A 298 5.06 5.44 -1.58
C ALA A 298 6.07 6.14 -2.51
N GLN A 299 6.37 7.42 -2.28
CA GLN A 299 7.42 8.13 -2.99
C GLN A 299 8.82 7.62 -2.63
N ARG A 300 9.13 7.45 -1.34
CA ARG A 300 10.44 6.96 -0.86
C ARG A 300 10.82 5.60 -1.44
N ILE A 301 9.85 4.70 -1.58
CA ILE A 301 10.10 3.37 -2.17
C ILE A 301 10.13 3.37 -3.71
N GLY A 302 9.98 4.53 -4.36
CA GLY A 302 9.99 4.68 -5.82
C GLY A 302 8.68 4.31 -6.52
N MET A 303 7.56 4.27 -5.79
CA MET A 303 6.24 3.86 -6.31
C MET A 303 5.12 4.85 -5.91
N PRO A 304 5.10 6.11 -6.41
CA PRO A 304 4.20 7.16 -5.92
C PRO A 304 2.69 6.85 -5.99
N LYS A 305 2.28 5.95 -6.89
CA LYS A 305 0.87 5.52 -7.05
C LYS A 305 0.45 4.41 -6.10
N ALA A 306 1.38 3.81 -5.34
CA ALA A 306 1.15 2.62 -4.52
C ALA A 306 0.64 2.93 -3.11
N VAL A 307 0.02 4.09 -2.88
CA VAL A 307 -0.42 4.57 -1.54
C VAL A 307 -1.29 3.53 -0.80
N ARG A 308 -2.27 2.93 -1.48
CA ARG A 308 -3.13 1.90 -0.88
C ARG A 308 -2.37 0.61 -0.56
N ALA A 309 -1.43 0.21 -1.42
CA ALA A 309 -0.61 -0.98 -1.18
C ALA A 309 0.34 -0.77 0.01
N VAL A 310 0.91 0.43 0.16
CA VAL A 310 1.69 0.81 1.35
C VAL A 310 0.84 0.72 2.61
N ALA A 311 -0.39 1.23 2.59
CA ALA A 311 -1.30 1.11 3.74
C ALA A 311 -1.57 -0.35 4.14
N GLN A 312 -1.76 -1.23 3.16
CA GLN A 312 -1.92 -2.68 3.41
C GLN A 312 -0.63 -3.31 3.97
N ALA A 313 0.54 -2.91 3.47
CA ALA A 313 1.82 -3.37 4.01
C ALA A 313 2.05 -2.91 5.45
N CYS A 314 1.61 -1.70 5.81
CA CYS A 314 1.59 -1.24 7.20
C CYS A 314 0.67 -2.10 8.08
N GLY A 315 -0.52 -2.48 7.58
CA GLY A 315 -1.45 -3.36 8.32
C GLY A 315 -0.97 -4.82 8.46
N ALA A 316 -0.14 -5.28 7.54
CA ALA A 316 0.49 -6.59 7.60
C ALA A 316 1.69 -6.65 8.57
N ASN A 317 2.12 -5.52 9.13
CA ASN A 317 3.20 -5.49 10.10
C ASN A 317 2.86 -6.36 11.32
N SER A 318 3.83 -7.16 11.76
CA SER A 318 3.72 -8.03 12.93
C SER A 318 4.75 -7.73 14.00
N LEU A 319 5.54 -6.69 13.82
CA LEU A 319 6.57 -6.23 14.74
C LEU A 319 6.15 -4.84 15.20
N ALA A 320 5.18 -4.78 16.12
CA ALA A 320 4.69 -3.53 16.69
C ALA A 320 5.85 -2.71 17.25
N VAL A 321 5.83 -1.39 17.00
CA VAL A 321 6.82 -0.40 17.41
C VAL A 321 8.21 -0.58 16.77
N ALA A 322 8.75 -1.82 16.71
CA ALA A 322 10.04 -2.14 16.11
C ALA A 322 10.06 -1.87 14.58
N ILE A 323 8.94 -2.16 13.90
CA ILE A 323 8.62 -1.52 12.62
C ILE A 323 7.60 -0.40 12.93
N PRO A 324 8.00 0.88 12.84
CA PRO A 324 7.23 2.00 13.40
C PRO A 324 6.08 2.44 12.47
N CYS A 325 5.18 1.52 12.15
CA CYS A 325 4.01 1.80 11.32
C CYS A 325 3.00 2.78 11.98
N HIS A 326 3.11 3.01 13.30
CA HIS A 326 2.36 4.05 14.00
C HIS A 326 2.78 5.47 13.59
N ARG A 327 4.01 5.65 13.09
CA ARG A 327 4.51 6.94 12.56
C ARG A 327 3.94 7.29 11.19
N VAL A 328 3.20 6.39 10.55
CA VAL A 328 2.56 6.66 9.26
C VAL A 328 1.13 7.14 9.44
N VAL A 329 0.80 8.31 8.93
CA VAL A 329 -0.53 8.93 9.04
C VAL A 329 -1.15 9.19 7.67
N ARG A 330 -2.43 9.56 7.65
CA ARG A 330 -3.06 10.04 6.42
C ARG A 330 -2.53 11.43 6.06
N SER A 331 -2.65 11.82 4.79
CA SER A 331 -2.19 13.13 4.32
C SER A 331 -2.94 14.31 4.94
N ASP A 332 -4.13 14.09 5.50
CA ASP A 332 -4.90 15.08 6.26
C ASP A 332 -4.49 15.14 7.75
N GLY A 333 -3.45 14.39 8.15
CA GLY A 333 -2.99 14.31 9.53
C GLY A 333 -3.85 13.43 10.43
N ASN A 334 -4.99 12.92 9.95
CA ASN A 334 -5.88 12.09 10.76
C ASN A 334 -5.26 10.73 11.04
N LEU A 335 -5.41 10.29 12.30
CA LEU A 335 -5.06 8.94 12.72
C LEU A 335 -6.14 7.98 12.22
N SER A 336 -5.76 7.18 11.23
CA SER A 336 -6.56 6.03 10.80
C SER A 336 -5.61 4.85 10.62
N GLY A 337 -6.17 3.63 10.68
CA GLY A 337 -5.43 2.43 10.33
C GLY A 337 -4.26 2.17 11.27
N TYR A 338 -4.48 1.28 12.23
CA TYR A 338 -3.43 0.67 13.02
C TYR A 338 -3.87 -0.73 13.37
N ARG A 339 -3.01 -1.73 13.14
CA ARG A 339 -3.34 -3.13 13.37
C ARG A 339 -3.81 -3.38 14.81
N TRP A 340 -3.21 -2.66 15.77
CA TRP A 340 -3.48 -2.83 17.20
C TRP A 340 -4.39 -1.73 17.79
N GLY A 341 -5.07 -0.96 16.94
CA GLY A 341 -6.05 0.07 17.36
C GLY A 341 -5.54 1.51 17.35
N VAL A 342 -6.41 2.44 16.96
CA VAL A 342 -6.05 3.86 16.77
C VAL A 342 -5.61 4.54 18.08
N GLU A 343 -6.13 4.10 19.23
CA GLU A 343 -5.75 4.67 20.53
C GLU A 343 -4.29 4.40 20.88
N ARG A 344 -3.81 3.16 20.71
CA ARG A 344 -2.39 2.81 20.92
C ARG A 344 -1.47 3.61 20.02
N LYS A 345 -1.88 3.82 18.76
CA LYS A 345 -1.14 4.68 17.81
C LYS A 345 -1.05 6.12 18.30
N ARG A 346 -2.12 6.67 18.87
CA ARG A 346 -2.11 8.03 19.46
C ARG A 346 -1.17 8.10 20.66
N GLN A 347 -1.24 7.13 21.57
CA GLN A 347 -0.40 7.07 22.76
C GLN A 347 1.09 7.00 22.40
N LEU A 348 1.48 6.13 21.46
CA LEU A 348 2.86 6.02 20.98
C LEU A 348 3.38 7.33 20.38
N LEU A 349 2.56 8.00 19.56
CA LEU A 349 2.95 9.29 18.97
C LEU A 349 3.09 10.39 20.04
N ALA A 350 2.27 10.37 21.09
CA ALA A 350 2.40 11.30 22.21
C ALA A 350 3.67 11.04 23.02
N LEU A 351 3.95 9.77 23.35
CA LEU A 351 5.14 9.33 24.07
C LEU A 351 6.43 9.72 23.36
N GLU A 352 6.48 9.52 22.03
CA GLU A 352 7.65 9.90 21.23
C GLU A 352 7.84 11.43 21.14
N ARG A 353 6.77 12.22 21.26
CA ARG A 353 6.86 13.69 21.28
C ARG A 353 7.33 14.22 22.64
N SER A 354 6.90 13.61 23.74
CA SER A 354 7.29 14.03 25.08
C SER A 354 8.74 13.72 25.44
N LEU A 355 9.39 12.80 24.71
CA LEU A 355 10.81 12.44 24.89
C LEU A 355 11.75 13.22 23.96
N GLY A 356 11.21 14.15 23.15
CA GLY A 356 11.95 15.00 22.23
C GLY A 356 12.22 16.43 22.73
N ASP A 357 11.74 16.76 23.93
CA ASP A 357 12.10 17.94 24.74
C ASP A 357 13.02 17.49 25.88
#